data_AF-A0A1Y0BP13-F1
#
_entry.id   AF-A0A1Y0BP13-F1
#
_cell.length_a   1.000
_cell.length_b   1.000
_cell.length_c   1.000
_cell.angle_alpha   90.00
_cell.angle_beta   90.00
_cell.angle_gamma   90.00
#
_symmetry.space_group_name_H-M   'P 1'
#
loop_
_entity.id
_entity.type
_entity.pdbx_description
1 polymer ?
#
loop_
_entity_poly.entity_id
_entity_poly.type
_entity_poly.pdbx_seq_one_letter_code
_entity_poly.pdbx_strand_id
1 'polypeptide(L)'
;MVETTGTGTAGPARDAAPELSFVKRMSETDSRWQRHGDYAIWTGNRRLDEPGYVLHEWSEKGVVPIPHRRPSPVLHRIAGGTPYHVSHLFGFWITHDVDAVWLETVKDGASYYALMVGGTSGKPAKTDSSFVCPKCAASFGRETFDTARQGYEQFLTHARERVRAFNGDAALRTCPKCKAVHPPTYAFYAEADTADERTARLAG
;
A
#
# COMPACT_ATOMS: atom_id res chain seq x y z
N MET A 1 -55.96 25.54 11.59
CA MET A 1 -55.99 24.13 12.04
C MET A 1 -55.94 23.27 10.79
N VAL A 2 -54.89 22.53 10.44
CA VAL A 2 -53.67 22.09 11.14
C VAL A 2 -52.58 21.93 10.08
N GLU A 3 -51.39 22.47 10.34
CA GLU A 3 -50.14 22.05 9.68
C GLU A 3 -49.78 20.64 10.14
N THR A 4 -49.41 19.76 9.21
CA THR A 4 -48.53 18.63 9.55
C THR A 4 -47.45 18.50 8.50
N THR A 5 -46.31 19.08 8.85
CA THR A 5 -44.96 18.73 8.45
C THR A 5 -44.70 17.23 8.64
N GLY A 6 -44.29 16.55 7.58
CA GLY A 6 -43.69 15.21 7.65
C GLY A 6 -42.17 15.32 7.61
N THR A 7 -41.53 15.46 8.78
CA THR A 7 -40.10 15.23 8.97
C THR A 7 -39.80 13.73 8.98
N GLY A 8 -38.68 13.38 8.34
CA GLY A 8 -38.34 12.02 7.94
C GLY A 8 -37.83 11.07 9.02
N THR A 9 -37.31 9.96 8.54
CA THR A 9 -36.17 9.26 9.14
C THR A 9 -35.53 8.41 8.04
N ALA A 10 -34.44 8.93 7.47
CA ALA A 10 -33.48 8.07 6.80
C ALA A 10 -32.89 7.16 7.88
N GLY A 11 -33.26 5.88 7.87
CA GLY A 11 -32.66 4.90 8.75
C GLY A 11 -31.16 4.80 8.48
N PRO A 12 -30.34 4.44 9.48
CA PRO A 12 -28.92 4.18 9.26
C PRO A 12 -28.80 3.11 8.17
N ALA A 13 -27.97 3.37 7.17
CA ALA A 13 -27.57 2.36 6.19
C ALA A 13 -26.99 1.18 6.97
N ARG A 14 -27.78 0.12 7.14
CA ARG A 14 -27.37 -1.09 7.82
C ARG A 14 -26.21 -1.68 7.04
N ASP A 15 -25.12 -1.93 7.76
CA ASP A 15 -23.97 -2.70 7.33
C ASP A 15 -24.43 -3.92 6.54
N ALA A 16 -24.01 -4.01 5.28
CA ALA A 16 -24.16 -5.24 4.52
C ALA A 16 -23.50 -6.35 5.35
N ALA A 17 -24.24 -7.42 5.64
CA ALA A 17 -23.68 -8.58 6.32
C ALA A 17 -22.36 -8.99 5.63
N PRO A 18 -21.31 -9.37 6.39
CA PRO A 18 -20.05 -9.76 5.77
C PRO A 18 -20.32 -10.89 4.78
N GLU A 19 -19.89 -10.71 3.54
CA GLU A 19 -20.03 -11.72 2.50
C GLU A 19 -19.16 -12.93 2.91
N LEU A 20 -19.78 -13.95 3.51
CA LEU A 20 -19.10 -15.14 4.06
C LEU A 20 -18.47 -16.03 2.97
N SER A 21 -18.53 -15.64 1.70
CA SER A 21 -18.14 -16.45 0.54
C SER A 21 -17.03 -15.87 -0.32
N PHE A 22 -16.34 -14.81 0.11
CA PHE A 22 -15.20 -14.32 -0.68
C PHE A 22 -13.98 -15.24 -0.52
N VAL A 23 -13.69 -15.97 -1.59
CA VAL A 23 -12.50 -16.82 -1.70
C VAL A 23 -11.54 -16.19 -2.70
N LYS A 24 -10.44 -15.63 -2.21
CA LYS A 24 -9.31 -15.20 -3.04
C LYS A 24 -8.22 -16.27 -3.00
N ARG A 25 -7.98 -16.92 -4.14
CA ARG A 25 -6.84 -17.83 -4.31
C ARG A 25 -5.58 -17.01 -4.58
N MET A 26 -4.62 -17.04 -3.67
CA MET A 26 -3.34 -16.32 -3.84
C MET A 26 -2.50 -16.84 -5.01
N SER A 27 -2.73 -18.10 -5.41
CA SER A 27 -2.08 -18.70 -6.58
C SER A 27 -2.60 -18.18 -7.91
N GLU A 28 -3.83 -17.67 -7.94
CA GLU A 28 -4.47 -17.10 -9.12
C GLU A 28 -4.42 -15.57 -9.01
N THR A 29 -3.25 -15.02 -9.29
CA THR A 29 -3.02 -13.57 -9.17
C THR A 29 -2.42 -12.97 -10.43
N ASP A 30 -2.99 -11.85 -10.84
CA ASP A 30 -2.47 -10.90 -11.81
C ASP A 30 -1.64 -9.79 -11.16
N SER A 31 -1.34 -9.93 -9.86
CA SER A 31 -0.67 -8.92 -9.03
C SER A 31 -1.40 -7.58 -8.95
N ARG A 32 -2.74 -7.60 -8.98
CA ARG A 32 -3.59 -6.41 -8.92
C ARG A 32 -4.28 -6.19 -7.59
N TRP A 33 -4.60 -4.92 -7.35
CA TRP A 33 -5.48 -4.51 -6.27
C TRP A 33 -6.94 -4.79 -6.63
N GLN A 34 -7.70 -5.28 -5.66
CA GLN A 34 -9.11 -5.59 -5.77
C GLN A 34 -9.83 -5.01 -4.56
N ARG A 35 -11.03 -4.47 -4.76
CA ARG A 35 -11.89 -4.03 -3.67
C ARG A 35 -12.86 -5.13 -3.32
N HIS A 36 -12.96 -5.47 -2.03
CA HIS A 36 -13.97 -6.39 -1.54
C HIS A 36 -14.50 -5.93 -0.18
N GLY A 37 -15.78 -5.56 -0.12
CA GLY A 37 -16.38 -4.92 1.05
C GLY A 37 -15.60 -3.69 1.50
N ASP A 38 -15.03 -3.79 2.69
CA ASP A 38 -14.28 -2.73 3.36
C ASP A 38 -12.77 -2.81 3.12
N TYR A 39 -12.33 -3.80 2.36
CA TYR A 39 -10.92 -4.05 2.08
C TYR A 39 -10.51 -3.56 0.70
N ALA A 40 -9.33 -2.96 0.62
CA ALA A 40 -8.49 -2.98 -0.57
C ALA A 40 -7.48 -4.12 -0.42
N ILE A 41 -7.50 -5.07 -1.35
CA ILE A 41 -6.72 -6.31 -1.27
C ILE A 41 -5.79 -6.37 -2.46
N TRP A 42 -4.50 -6.50 -2.21
CA TRP A 42 -3.51 -6.90 -3.21
C TRP A 42 -3.04 -8.31 -2.91
N THR A 43 -2.84 -9.11 -3.95
CA THR A 43 -2.21 -10.44 -3.84
C THR A 43 -1.12 -10.56 -4.88
N GLY A 44 -0.03 -11.26 -4.58
CA GLY A 44 1.06 -11.49 -5.54
C GLY A 44 1.79 -12.79 -5.24
N ASN A 45 2.65 -13.22 -6.17
CA ASN A 45 3.56 -14.33 -5.94
C ASN A 45 4.92 -14.06 -6.58
N ARG A 46 5.94 -14.77 -6.11
CA ARG A 46 7.32 -14.75 -6.61
C ARG A 46 7.90 -16.15 -6.57
N ARG A 47 8.75 -16.47 -7.53
CA ARG A 47 9.56 -17.69 -7.45
C ARG A 47 10.60 -17.55 -6.34
N LEU A 48 11.07 -18.65 -5.75
CA LEU A 48 12.05 -18.58 -4.65
C LEU A 48 13.43 -18.09 -5.09
N ASP A 49 13.74 -18.07 -6.39
CA ASP A 49 14.96 -17.52 -6.99
C ASP A 49 14.85 -16.01 -7.31
N GLU A 50 13.66 -15.43 -7.17
CA GLU A 50 13.43 -13.99 -7.35
C GLU A 50 13.55 -13.26 -6.00
N PRO A 51 13.96 -11.97 -6.01
CA PRO A 51 13.81 -11.13 -4.83
C PRO A 51 12.36 -11.12 -4.34
N GLY A 52 12.16 -11.51 -3.08
CA GLY A 52 10.85 -11.56 -2.44
C GLY A 52 10.38 -10.18 -1.99
N TYR A 53 9.08 -9.98 -1.85
CA TYR A 53 8.57 -8.73 -1.29
C TYR A 53 8.89 -8.65 0.20
N VAL A 54 9.51 -7.55 0.65
CA VAL A 54 9.89 -7.37 2.05
C VAL A 54 9.15 -6.17 2.63
N LEU A 55 8.30 -6.43 3.63
CA LEU A 55 7.63 -5.38 4.38
C LEU A 55 8.62 -4.69 5.32
N HIS A 56 8.63 -3.37 5.27
CA HIS A 56 9.39 -2.48 6.14
C HIS A 56 8.43 -1.55 6.85
N GLU A 57 8.60 -1.36 8.15
CA GLU A 57 7.88 -0.35 8.94
C GLU A 57 8.85 0.72 9.42
N TRP A 58 8.39 1.97 9.44
CA TRP A 58 9.15 3.08 9.98
C TRP A 58 8.72 3.33 11.43
N SER A 59 9.71 3.50 12.31
CA SER A 59 9.52 3.89 13.70
C SER A 59 10.52 4.97 14.09
N GLU A 60 10.40 5.51 15.30
CA GLU A 60 11.40 6.42 15.87
C GLU A 60 12.81 5.81 15.96
N LYS A 61 12.90 4.47 16.01
CA LYS A 61 14.16 3.72 16.02
C LYS A 61 14.74 3.50 14.61
N GLY A 62 14.04 3.95 13.58
CA GLY A 62 14.39 3.78 12.17
C GLY A 62 13.49 2.80 11.44
N VAL A 63 13.96 2.37 10.26
CA VAL A 63 13.29 1.42 9.38
C VAL A 63 13.60 0.00 9.83
N VAL A 64 12.56 -0.79 10.09
CA VAL A 64 12.67 -2.18 10.53
C VAL A 64 12.02 -3.09 9.48
N PRO A 65 12.76 -4.07 8.91
CA PRO A 65 12.14 -5.10 8.10
C PRO A 65 11.36 -6.07 8.98
N ILE A 66 10.17 -6.47 8.55
CA ILE A 66 9.41 -7.53 9.22
C ILE A 66 10.09 -8.87 8.86
N PRO A 67 10.63 -9.59 9.86
CA PRO A 67 11.48 -10.73 9.60
C PRO A 67 10.65 -11.90 9.05
N HIS A 68 11.05 -12.41 7.89
CA HIS A 68 10.55 -13.68 7.38
C HIS A 68 11.54 -14.81 7.71
N ARG A 69 11.09 -15.82 8.46
CA ARG A 69 11.86 -17.03 8.75
C ARG A 69 11.25 -18.21 8.01
N ARG A 70 11.71 -18.46 6.79
CA ARG A 70 11.26 -19.63 6.00
C ARG A 70 11.43 -20.93 6.81
N PRO A 71 10.47 -21.87 6.72
CA PRO A 71 9.26 -21.85 5.89
C PRO A 71 8.02 -21.25 6.60
N SER A 72 8.17 -20.67 7.78
CA SER A 72 7.01 -20.23 8.58
C SER A 72 6.25 -19.10 7.88
N PRO A 73 4.91 -19.19 7.78
CA PRO A 73 4.11 -18.10 7.26
C PRO A 73 4.22 -16.88 8.19
N VAL A 74 4.14 -15.69 7.60
CA VAL A 74 4.06 -14.42 8.32
C VAL A 74 2.64 -13.91 8.20
N LEU A 75 2.05 -13.55 9.34
CA LEU A 75 0.83 -12.76 9.43
C LEU A 75 1.14 -11.57 10.32
N HIS A 76 1.28 -10.40 9.71
CA HIS A 76 1.71 -9.19 10.41
C HIS A 76 0.67 -8.09 10.28
N ARG A 77 0.29 -7.49 11.40
CA ARG A 77 -0.61 -6.34 11.43
C ARG A 77 0.22 -5.06 11.36
N ILE A 78 -0.10 -4.22 10.38
CA ILE A 78 0.37 -2.85 10.27
C ILE A 78 -0.71 -1.97 10.88
N ALA A 79 -0.45 -1.33 12.01
CA ALA A 79 -1.44 -0.49 12.67
C ALA A 79 -1.73 0.78 11.85
N GLY A 80 -2.98 1.23 11.83
CA GLY A 80 -3.33 2.53 11.24
C GLY A 80 -2.45 3.66 11.78
N GLY A 81 -2.00 4.55 10.89
CA GLY A 81 -1.04 5.60 11.19
C GLY A 81 0.43 5.16 11.14
N THR A 82 0.73 3.86 10.93
CA THR A 82 2.11 3.35 10.80
C THR A 82 2.59 3.50 9.35
N PRO A 83 3.70 4.23 9.10
CA PRO A 83 4.29 4.27 7.77
C PRO A 83 4.97 2.94 7.43
N TYR A 84 4.70 2.41 6.24
CA TYR A 84 5.32 1.19 5.75
C TYR A 84 5.68 1.26 4.27
N HIS A 85 6.58 0.37 3.87
CA HIS A 85 7.07 0.19 2.50
C HIS A 85 7.18 -1.30 2.21
N VAL A 86 6.94 -1.72 0.97
CA VAL A 86 7.12 -3.11 0.55
C VAL A 86 8.12 -3.15 -0.63
N SER A 87 9.34 -3.62 -0.37
CA SER A 87 10.40 -3.76 -1.37
C SER A 87 9.89 -4.55 -2.56
N HIS A 88 10.31 -4.14 -3.76
CA HIS A 88 9.88 -4.66 -5.06
C HIS A 88 8.39 -4.49 -5.41
N LEU A 89 7.52 -4.03 -4.50
CA LEU A 89 6.10 -3.77 -4.78
C LEU A 89 5.85 -2.31 -5.15
N PHE A 90 6.27 -1.37 -4.30
CA PHE A 90 6.19 0.08 -4.56
C PHE A 90 7.34 0.78 -3.85
N GLY A 91 8.02 1.73 -4.49
CA GLY A 91 9.27 2.32 -3.98
C GLY A 91 9.10 3.60 -3.14
N PHE A 92 7.91 3.84 -2.60
CA PHE A 92 7.61 4.95 -1.69
C PHE A 92 7.06 4.39 -0.36
N TRP A 93 6.79 5.28 0.59
CA TRP A 93 6.21 4.93 1.89
C TRP A 93 4.75 5.31 1.92
N ILE A 94 3.92 4.45 2.52
CA ILE A 94 2.47 4.62 2.64
C ILE A 94 2.07 4.65 4.10
N THR A 95 1.06 5.44 4.43
CA THR A 95 0.38 5.40 5.73
C THR A 95 -1.12 5.43 5.48
N HIS A 96 -1.83 4.42 5.98
CA HIS A 96 -3.29 4.40 5.98
C HIS A 96 -3.83 4.84 7.33
N ASP A 97 -5.03 5.41 7.33
CA ASP A 97 -5.78 5.75 8.54
C ASP A 97 -6.44 4.54 9.21
N VAL A 98 -6.41 3.39 8.56
CA VAL A 98 -6.93 2.10 9.03
C VAL A 98 -5.81 1.06 9.11
N ASP A 99 -6.05 -0.04 9.83
CA ASP A 99 -5.12 -1.15 9.89
C ASP A 99 -4.95 -1.80 8.51
N ALA A 100 -3.77 -2.38 8.29
CA ALA A 100 -3.51 -3.29 7.19
C ALA A 100 -2.92 -4.60 7.73
N VAL A 101 -3.04 -5.66 6.93
CA VAL A 101 -2.52 -6.99 7.24
C VAL A 101 -1.65 -7.45 6.07
N TRP A 102 -0.41 -7.80 6.39
CA TRP A 102 0.52 -8.46 5.49
C TRP A 102 0.52 -9.96 5.78
N LEU A 103 0.28 -10.75 4.74
CA LEU A 103 0.39 -12.19 4.79
C LEU A 103 1.46 -12.64 3.78
N GLU A 104 2.36 -13.49 4.23
CA GLU A 104 3.35 -14.15 3.38
C GLU A 104 3.38 -15.64 3.72
N THR A 105 3.42 -16.49 2.70
CA THR A 105 3.59 -17.95 2.86
C THR A 105 4.40 -18.53 1.71
N VAL A 106 5.04 -19.68 1.94
CA VAL A 106 5.79 -20.41 0.92
C VAL A 106 5.10 -21.74 0.65
N LYS A 107 4.85 -22.04 -0.63
CA LYS A 107 4.28 -23.31 -1.06
C LYS A 107 4.75 -23.64 -2.48
N ASP A 108 4.99 -24.91 -2.76
CA ASP A 108 5.29 -25.44 -4.10
C ASP A 108 6.39 -24.67 -4.86
N GLY A 109 7.44 -24.24 -4.17
CA GLY A 109 8.57 -23.52 -4.79
C GLY A 109 8.31 -22.05 -5.11
N ALA A 110 7.25 -21.45 -4.54
CA ALA A 110 6.92 -20.04 -4.68
C ALA A 110 6.57 -19.40 -3.32
N SER A 111 6.84 -18.10 -3.21
CA SER A 111 6.31 -17.25 -2.14
C SER A 111 5.01 -16.60 -2.62
N TYR A 112 3.99 -16.59 -1.76
CA TYR A 112 2.69 -15.97 -1.98
C TYR A 112 2.46 -14.87 -0.95
N TYR A 113 1.90 -13.76 -1.40
CA TYR A 113 1.76 -12.54 -0.61
C TYR A 113 0.34 -11.98 -0.71
N ALA A 114 -0.15 -11.40 0.38
CA ALA A 114 -1.34 -10.56 0.39
C ALA A 114 -1.12 -9.33 1.26
N LEU A 115 -1.57 -8.18 0.77
CA LEU A 115 -1.69 -6.95 1.53
C LEU A 115 -3.16 -6.56 1.55
N MET A 116 -3.77 -6.57 2.73
CA MET A 116 -5.18 -6.25 2.94
C MET A 116 -5.25 -4.97 3.76
N VAL A 117 -5.86 -3.92 3.22
CA VAL A 117 -5.97 -2.61 3.89
C VAL A 117 -7.44 -2.35 4.21
N GLY A 118 -7.74 -2.02 5.47
CA GLY A 118 -9.10 -1.84 5.98
C GLY A 118 -9.66 -3.07 6.68
N GLY A 119 -10.99 -3.15 6.78
CA GLY A 119 -11.69 -4.25 7.44
C GLY A 119 -12.36 -3.85 8.73
N THR A 120 -12.03 -4.53 9.84
CA THR A 120 -12.63 -4.26 11.16
C THR A 120 -12.30 -2.88 11.71
N SER A 121 -11.18 -2.28 11.29
CA SER A 121 -10.82 -0.89 11.58
C SER A 121 -11.52 0.13 10.65
N GLY A 122 -12.36 -0.33 9.71
CA GLY A 122 -13.08 0.49 8.74
C GLY A 122 -12.46 0.48 7.33
N LYS A 123 -13.06 1.30 6.45
CA LYS A 123 -12.59 1.53 5.07
C LYS A 123 -11.45 2.55 5.06
N PRO A 124 -10.41 2.38 4.21
CA PRO A 124 -9.38 3.41 4.06
C PRO A 124 -10.01 4.72 3.57
N ALA A 125 -9.94 5.78 4.39
CA ALA A 125 -10.51 7.08 4.03
C ALA A 125 -9.42 8.08 3.65
N LYS A 126 -8.23 7.98 4.25
CA LYS A 126 -7.06 8.78 3.90
C LYS A 126 -5.84 7.89 3.71
N THR A 127 -5.12 8.15 2.63
CA THR A 127 -3.84 7.50 2.38
C THR A 127 -2.76 8.56 2.21
N ASP A 128 -1.83 8.60 3.14
CA ASP A 128 -0.62 9.40 2.99
C ASP A 128 0.43 8.61 2.23
N SER A 129 1.22 9.31 1.43
CA SER A 129 2.43 8.75 0.85
C SER A 129 3.58 9.73 0.95
N SER A 130 4.80 9.23 1.09
CA SER A 130 6.03 10.03 1.21
C SER A 130 7.24 9.27 0.64
N PHE A 131 8.37 9.96 0.49
CA PHE A 131 9.65 9.36 0.14
C PHE A 131 10.60 9.42 1.33
N VAL A 132 11.51 8.47 1.44
CA VAL A 132 12.51 8.42 2.53
C VAL A 132 13.90 8.45 1.93
N CYS A 133 14.73 9.40 2.39
CA CYS A 133 16.08 9.55 1.87
C CYS A 133 16.96 8.35 2.27
N PRO A 134 17.59 7.64 1.32
CA PRO A 134 18.42 6.47 1.63
C PRO A 134 19.70 6.84 2.39
N LYS A 135 20.13 8.11 2.34
CA LYS A 135 21.36 8.57 3.01
C LYS A 135 21.15 8.95 4.48
N CYS A 136 20.00 9.54 4.83
CA CYS A 136 19.78 10.11 6.17
C CYS A 136 18.43 9.75 6.81
N ALA A 137 17.65 8.86 6.19
CA ALA A 137 16.34 8.38 6.61
C ALA A 137 15.26 9.46 6.84
N ALA A 138 15.49 10.70 6.40
CA ALA A 138 14.49 11.75 6.47
C ALA A 138 13.34 11.47 5.49
N SER A 139 12.10 11.50 5.98
CA SER A 139 10.90 11.51 5.14
C SER A 139 10.70 12.90 4.52
N PHE A 140 10.25 12.95 3.27
CA PHE A 140 9.97 14.20 2.56
C PHE A 140 8.93 14.00 1.44
N GLY A 141 8.45 15.14 0.92
CA GLY A 141 7.50 15.19 -0.18
C GLY A 141 6.17 14.52 0.15
N ARG A 142 5.70 14.56 1.41
CA ARG A 142 4.43 13.93 1.84
C ARG A 142 3.23 14.55 1.13
N GLU A 143 2.31 13.70 0.67
CA GLU A 143 0.97 14.12 0.24
C GLU A 143 -0.09 13.19 0.82
N THR A 144 -1.29 13.73 0.99
CA THR A 144 -2.47 13.02 1.49
C THR A 144 -3.47 12.88 0.36
N PHE A 145 -3.92 11.65 0.12
CA PHE A 145 -4.98 11.35 -0.84
C PHE A 145 -6.29 11.02 -0.10
N ASP A 146 -7.39 11.64 -0.54
CA ASP A 146 -8.74 11.39 -0.01
C ASP A 146 -9.34 10.14 -0.67
N THR A 147 -9.00 8.98 -0.11
CA THR A 147 -9.45 7.66 -0.57
C THR A 147 -10.95 7.47 -0.36
N ALA A 148 -11.56 8.05 0.68
CA ALA A 148 -13.00 7.96 0.92
C ALA A 148 -13.79 8.60 -0.23
N ARG A 149 -13.35 9.77 -0.70
CA ARG A 149 -14.03 10.50 -1.77
C ARG A 149 -13.72 9.94 -3.15
N GLN A 150 -12.47 9.57 -3.42
CA GLN A 150 -12.01 9.26 -4.78
C GLN A 150 -11.90 7.76 -5.06
N GLY A 151 -11.86 6.93 -4.02
CA GLY A 151 -11.65 5.49 -4.15
C GLY A 151 -10.17 5.08 -4.19
N TYR A 152 -9.92 3.81 -3.85
CA TYR A 152 -8.57 3.27 -3.76
C TYR A 152 -7.89 3.08 -5.12
N GLU A 153 -8.64 2.77 -6.18
CA GLU A 153 -8.07 2.64 -7.54
C GLU A 153 -7.47 3.96 -8.06
N GLN A 154 -8.11 5.08 -7.70
CA GLN A 154 -7.67 6.43 -8.05
C GLN A 154 -6.44 6.80 -7.25
N PHE A 155 -6.30 6.33 -6.01
CA PHE A 155 -5.05 6.41 -5.27
C PHE A 155 -3.90 5.72 -6.01
N LEU A 156 -4.11 4.53 -6.59
CA LEU A 156 -3.07 3.81 -7.35
C LEU A 156 -2.63 4.59 -8.60
N THR A 157 -3.59 5.21 -9.30
CA THR A 157 -3.30 6.08 -10.45
C THR A 157 -2.50 7.30 -10.02
N HIS A 158 -2.96 7.99 -8.98
CA HIS A 158 -2.30 9.15 -8.38
C HIS A 158 -0.87 8.82 -7.92
N ALA A 159 -0.68 7.70 -7.23
CA ALA A 159 0.63 7.25 -6.77
C ALA A 159 1.60 7.03 -7.94
N ARG A 160 1.13 6.44 -9.05
CA ARG A 160 1.95 6.28 -10.27
C ARG A 160 2.34 7.60 -10.89
N GLU A 161 1.40 8.53 -11.03
CA GLU A 161 1.66 9.86 -11.58
C GLU A 161 2.68 10.62 -10.72
N ARG A 162 2.54 10.49 -9.41
CA ARG A 162 3.49 11.09 -8.46
C ARG A 162 4.88 10.47 -8.54
N VAL A 163 5.00 9.15 -8.68
CA VAL A 163 6.30 8.50 -8.94
C VAL A 163 6.93 9.03 -10.22
N ARG A 164 6.16 9.20 -11.29
CA ARG A 164 6.66 9.76 -12.56
C ARG A 164 7.11 11.21 -12.42
N ALA A 165 6.33 12.04 -11.73
CA ALA A 165 6.71 13.42 -11.44
C ALA A 165 8.00 13.49 -10.60
N PHE A 166 8.09 12.67 -9.55
CA PHE A 166 9.27 12.54 -8.71
C PHE A 166 10.50 12.10 -9.52
N ASN A 167 10.38 11.06 -10.35
CA ASN A 167 11.47 10.58 -11.19
C ASN A 167 11.92 11.63 -12.23
N GLY A 168 10.97 12.37 -12.80
CA GLY A 168 11.21 13.39 -13.82
C GLY A 168 11.85 14.69 -13.32
N ASP A 169 11.84 14.95 -12.01
CA ASP A 169 12.38 16.20 -11.44
C ASP A 169 13.38 15.94 -10.30
N ALA A 170 14.66 16.24 -10.54
CA ALA A 170 15.72 16.10 -9.54
C ALA A 170 15.52 17.01 -8.31
N ALA A 171 14.83 18.14 -8.44
CA ALA A 171 14.50 19.01 -7.31
C ALA A 171 13.54 18.30 -6.35
N LEU A 172 12.51 17.62 -6.86
CA LEU A 172 11.59 16.82 -6.06
C LEU A 172 12.31 15.63 -5.38
N ARG A 173 13.35 15.07 -6.00
CA ARG A 173 14.17 13.98 -5.44
C ARG A 173 15.22 14.44 -4.44
N THR A 174 15.52 15.72 -4.37
CA THR A 174 16.59 16.23 -3.51
C THR A 174 16.11 16.29 -2.06
N CYS A 175 16.74 15.49 -1.20
CA CYS A 175 16.41 15.45 0.21
C CYS A 175 16.58 16.84 0.86
N PRO A 176 15.55 17.40 1.51
CA PRO A 176 15.65 18.74 2.08
C PRO A 176 16.67 18.83 3.23
N LYS A 177 16.89 17.71 3.94
CA LYS A 177 17.79 17.61 5.11
C LYS A 177 19.26 17.49 4.73
N CYS A 178 19.62 16.53 3.87
CA CYS A 178 21.03 16.20 3.58
C CYS A 178 21.47 16.51 2.14
N LYS A 179 20.57 17.05 1.30
CA LYS A 179 20.78 17.42 -0.11
C LYS A 179 21.18 16.26 -1.05
N ALA A 180 21.20 15.02 -0.56
CA ALA A 180 21.36 13.87 -1.44
C ALA A 180 20.15 13.74 -2.38
N VAL A 181 20.42 13.42 -3.64
CA VAL A 181 19.39 13.13 -4.64
C VAL A 181 18.94 11.68 -4.44
N HIS A 182 17.63 11.49 -4.20
CA HIS A 182 17.03 10.17 -4.13
C HIS A 182 17.13 9.48 -5.50
N PRO A 183 17.46 8.17 -5.56
CA PRO A 183 17.44 7.43 -6.81
C PRO A 183 16.03 7.41 -7.42
N PRO A 184 15.87 7.08 -8.71
CA PRO A 184 14.55 6.78 -9.25
C PRO A 184 13.81 5.72 -8.43
N THR A 185 12.48 5.76 -8.46
CA THR A 185 11.60 4.85 -7.73
C THR A 185 10.52 4.28 -8.65
N TYR A 186 9.58 3.50 -8.15
CA TYR A 186 8.60 2.75 -8.94
C TYR A 186 7.23 2.67 -8.23
N ALA A 187 6.17 2.53 -9.02
CA ALA A 187 4.79 2.41 -8.53
C ALA A 187 4.38 0.94 -8.30
N PHE A 188 3.10 0.65 -8.10
CA PHE A 188 2.62 -0.71 -7.79
C PHE A 188 2.74 -1.73 -8.93
N TYR A 189 2.47 -1.30 -10.18
CA TYR A 189 2.28 -2.19 -11.32
C TYR A 189 3.53 -2.26 -12.21
N ALA A 190 4.26 -3.38 -12.11
CA ALA A 190 5.53 -3.58 -12.81
C ALA A 190 5.38 -3.55 -14.35
N GLU A 191 4.22 -3.95 -14.88
CA GLU A 191 3.91 -3.90 -16.31
C GLU A 191 3.82 -2.46 -16.85
N ALA A 192 3.58 -1.48 -15.97
CA ALA A 192 3.49 -0.07 -16.33
C ALA A 192 4.80 0.70 -16.09
N ASP A 193 5.85 0.02 -15.63
CA ASP A 193 7.16 0.61 -15.36
C ASP A 193 7.86 1.02 -16.66
N THR A 194 8.40 2.24 -16.65
CA THR A 194 9.47 2.68 -17.55
C THR A 194 10.77 1.88 -17.32
N ALA A 195 11.78 2.04 -18.18
CA ALA A 195 13.06 1.36 -18.03
C ALA A 195 13.77 1.71 -16.70
N ASP A 196 13.71 2.98 -16.29
CA ASP A 196 14.31 3.46 -15.04
C ASP A 196 13.54 2.93 -13.82
N GLU A 197 12.21 2.96 -13.86
CA GLU A 197 11.35 2.38 -12.80
C GLU A 197 11.61 0.88 -12.64
N ARG A 198 11.75 0.14 -13.75
CA ARG A 198 12.06 -1.30 -13.73
C ARG A 198 13.43 -1.57 -13.12
N THR A 199 14.43 -0.76 -13.47
CA THR A 199 15.78 -0.87 -12.90
C THR A 199 15.75 -0.58 -11.40
N ALA A 200 15.03 0.47 -10.98
CA ALA A 200 14.84 0.80 -9.58
C ALA A 200 14.14 -0.34 -8.82
N ARG A 201 13.13 -0.98 -9.41
CA ARG A 201 12.41 -2.13 -8.82
C ARG A 201 13.30 -3.32 -8.54
N LEU A 202 14.23 -3.61 -9.44
CA LEU A 202 15.18 -4.71 -9.25
C LEU A 202 16.24 -4.41 -8.19
N ALA A 203 16.53 -3.13 -7.94
CA ALA A 203 17.61 -2.69 -7.07
C ALA A 203 17.25 -2.56 -5.59
N GLY A 204 15.98 -2.36 -5.24
CA GLY A 204 15.53 -2.10 -3.86
C GLY A 204 14.46 -3.03 -3.39
#